data_AF-A0A0M2STM3-F1
#
_entry.id   AF-A0A0M2STM3-F1
#
_cell.length_a   1.000
_cell.length_b   1.000
_cell.length_c   1.000
_cell.angle_alpha   90.00
_cell.angle_beta   90.00
_cell.angle_gamma   90.00
#
_symmetry.space_group_name_H-M   'P 1'
#
loop_
_entity.id
_entity.type
_entity.pdbx_description
1 polymer ?
#
loop_
_entity_poly.entity_id
_entity_poly.type
_entity_poly.pdbx_seq_one_letter_code
_entity_poly.pdbx_strand_id
1 'polypeptide(L)'
;MNTEEAFELLKDAGVAEDAGIRMVRTWLRERKVNFEGTVRRKSGYILKDTDQAFNMLKEAGVNEAVAVQTVRRWLRDGKIQSIGQESPKVPYLSTQTPASHNSSDQERLIRQLQAKLKAQDEHINGLEQLHQSSVKTMIQQREKLNKEILHLEKERSQLQHETKSLLQENLHLRSEILKLKDELYKGGKKEPEKIQDSRRMTSPNDYRSKLGLSKTATHKDILAGYKSLLKVTHPDHGGNQAAFQYIKNDYDTFRNNVKG
;
A
#
# COMPACT_ATOMS: atom_id res chain seq x y z
N MET A 1 -2.36 36.53 9.47
CA MET A 1 -3.55 35.67 9.48
C MET A 1 -3.45 34.74 8.28
N ASN A 2 -3.50 33.44 8.55
CA ASN A 2 -3.32 32.39 7.55
C ASN A 2 -4.65 31.99 6.88
N THR A 3 -4.59 31.18 5.82
CA THR A 3 -5.79 30.71 5.11
C THR A 3 -6.68 29.80 5.95
N GLU A 4 -6.07 28.88 6.69
CA GLU A 4 -6.77 27.98 7.61
C GLU A 4 -7.40 28.77 8.76
N GLU A 5 -6.67 29.77 9.22
CA GLU A 5 -7.14 30.70 10.23
C GLU A 5 -8.39 31.47 9.76
N ALA A 6 -8.30 32.09 8.58
CA ALA A 6 -9.42 32.83 8.02
C ALA A 6 -10.65 31.95 7.76
N PHE A 7 -10.44 30.68 7.42
CA PHE A 7 -11.53 29.73 7.21
C PHE A 7 -12.26 29.37 8.52
N GLU A 8 -11.52 29.08 9.59
CA GLU A 8 -12.09 28.80 10.91
C GLU A 8 -12.82 30.02 11.51
N LEU A 9 -12.35 31.26 11.24
CA LEU A 9 -13.08 32.47 11.63
C LEU A 9 -14.45 32.58 10.95
N LEU A 10 -14.53 32.22 9.66
CA LEU A 10 -15.78 32.24 8.91
C LEU A 10 -16.73 31.14 9.39
N LYS A 11 -16.18 29.98 9.76
CA LYS A 11 -16.93 28.88 10.37
C LYS A 11 -17.49 29.25 11.75
N ASP A 12 -16.69 29.88 12.60
CA ASP A 12 -17.12 30.43 13.90
C ASP A 12 -18.23 31.47 13.75
N ALA A 13 -18.24 32.21 12.64
CA ALA A 13 -19.26 33.19 12.31
C ALA A 13 -20.53 32.59 11.66
N GLY A 14 -20.59 31.28 11.47
CA GLY A 14 -21.75 30.58 10.90
C GLY A 14 -21.87 30.71 9.38
N VAL A 15 -20.79 31.05 8.68
CA VAL A 15 -20.75 31.14 7.21
C VAL A 15 -20.68 29.72 6.63
N ALA A 16 -21.52 29.42 5.63
CA ALA A 16 -21.50 28.13 4.94
C ALA A 16 -20.13 27.84 4.32
N GLU A 17 -19.67 26.58 4.38
CA GLU A 17 -18.31 26.18 3.99
C GLU A 17 -17.95 26.62 2.55
N ASP A 18 -18.87 26.48 1.60
CA ASP A 18 -18.68 26.91 0.20
C ASP A 18 -18.58 28.44 0.03
N ALA A 19 -19.25 29.20 0.88
CA ALA A 19 -19.12 30.65 0.93
C ALA A 19 -17.80 31.04 1.62
N GLY A 20 -17.42 30.32 2.68
CA GLY A 20 -16.14 30.48 3.38
C GLY A 20 -14.93 30.30 2.46
N ILE A 21 -14.90 29.22 1.68
CA ILE A 21 -13.80 28.94 0.73
C ILE A 21 -13.69 30.03 -0.34
N ARG A 22 -14.82 30.51 -0.88
CA ARG A 22 -14.83 31.59 -1.87
C ARG A 22 -14.28 32.89 -1.28
N MET A 23 -14.65 33.22 -0.04
CA MET A 23 -14.17 34.41 0.66
C MET A 23 -12.68 34.34 0.99
N VAL A 24 -12.18 33.20 1.49
CA VAL A 24 -10.74 33.02 1.74
C VAL A 24 -9.93 33.17 0.45
N ARG A 25 -10.43 32.67 -0.69
CA ARG A 25 -9.80 32.87 -2.02
C ARG A 25 -9.82 34.34 -2.46
N THR A 26 -10.84 35.11 -2.09
CA THR A 26 -10.89 36.56 -2.36
C THR A 26 -9.92 37.32 -1.46
N TRP A 27 -9.88 37.02 -0.17
CA TRP A 27 -8.95 37.63 0.78
C TRP A 27 -7.48 37.29 0.48
N LEU A 28 -7.21 36.11 -0.08
CA LEU A 28 -5.89 35.75 -0.62
C LEU A 28 -5.50 36.66 -1.80
N ARG A 29 -6.44 36.94 -2.71
CA ARG A 29 -6.21 37.85 -3.84
C ARG A 29 -5.99 39.30 -3.38
N GLU A 30 -6.68 39.71 -2.33
CA GLU A 30 -6.58 41.04 -1.72
C GLU A 30 -5.40 41.20 -0.74
N ARG A 31 -4.56 40.17 -0.58
CA ARG A 31 -3.42 40.12 0.37
C ARG A 31 -3.82 40.40 1.84
N LYS A 32 -5.09 40.20 2.20
CA LYS A 32 -5.59 40.30 3.58
C LYS A 32 -5.20 39.09 4.44
N VAL A 33 -4.98 37.94 3.79
CA VAL A 33 -4.50 36.70 4.39
C VAL A 33 -3.30 36.18 3.63
N ASN A 34 -2.37 35.53 4.33
CA ASN A 34 -1.18 34.92 3.73
C ASN A 34 -1.38 33.40 3.62
N PHE A 35 -0.83 32.80 2.56
CA PHE A 35 -0.75 31.35 2.43
C PHE A 35 0.53 30.86 3.13
N GLU A 36 0.40 30.27 4.31
CA GLU A 36 1.50 29.54 4.96
C GLU A 36 1.35 28.04 4.65
N GLY A 37 2.23 27.53 3.78
CA GLY A 37 2.33 26.10 3.50
C GLY A 37 2.86 25.34 4.71
N THR A 38 2.11 24.32 5.13
CA THR A 38 2.60 23.14 5.88
C THR A 38 3.52 23.40 7.08
N VAL A 39 3.10 24.24 8.03
CA VAL A 39 3.69 24.23 9.39
C VAL A 39 2.57 24.17 10.43
N ARG A 40 2.47 23.04 11.15
CA ARG A 40 1.64 22.93 12.37
C ARG A 40 2.10 24.00 13.36
N ARG A 41 1.33 25.06 13.54
CA ARG A 41 1.50 26.04 14.63
C ARG A 41 0.16 26.40 15.26
N LYS A 42 0.30 26.89 16.49
CA LYS A 42 -0.72 27.10 17.53
C LYS A 42 -1.98 27.76 16.99
N SER A 43 -3.14 27.14 17.25
CA SER A 43 -4.47 27.72 17.05
C SER A 43 -4.62 28.92 18.01
N GLY A 44 -4.27 30.10 17.53
CA GLY A 44 -4.27 31.33 18.32
C GLY A 44 -4.29 32.53 17.39
N TYR A 45 -5.49 33.01 17.11
CA TYR A 45 -5.72 34.25 16.38
C TYR A 45 -5.36 35.42 17.29
N ILE A 46 -4.57 36.37 16.78
CA ILE A 46 -4.53 37.71 17.33
C ILE A 46 -4.89 38.63 16.17
N LEU A 47 -6.19 38.91 15.98
CA LEU A 47 -6.53 40.10 15.20
C LEU A 47 -6.09 41.31 16.02
N LYS A 48 -5.29 42.16 15.40
CA LYS A 48 -4.74 43.36 16.05
C LYS A 48 -5.82 44.42 16.29
N ASP A 49 -6.95 44.32 15.60
CA ASP A 49 -7.96 45.36 15.57
C ASP A 49 -9.39 44.78 15.54
N THR A 50 -10.28 45.42 16.29
CA THR A 50 -11.71 45.11 16.36
C THR A 50 -12.43 45.55 15.09
N ASP A 51 -12.01 46.67 14.49
CA ASP A 51 -12.61 47.20 13.25
C ASP A 51 -12.31 46.31 12.05
N GLN A 52 -11.12 45.70 12.03
CA GLN A 52 -10.75 44.72 11.03
C GLN A 52 -11.67 43.48 11.09
N ALA A 53 -12.03 43.01 12.29
CA ALA A 53 -12.93 41.88 12.47
C ALA A 53 -14.34 42.18 11.96
N PHE A 54 -14.85 43.39 12.25
CA PHE A 54 -16.15 43.83 11.75
C PHE A 54 -16.21 43.94 10.23
N ASN A 55 -15.17 44.53 9.61
CA ASN A 55 -15.10 44.64 8.16
C ASN A 55 -15.07 43.27 7.47
N MET A 56 -14.34 42.31 8.03
CA MET A 56 -14.29 40.95 7.50
C MET A 56 -15.64 40.22 7.60
N LEU A 57 -16.35 40.36 8.72
CA LEU A 57 -17.67 39.76 8.88
C LEU A 57 -18.71 40.41 7.96
N LYS A 58 -18.62 41.72 7.75
CA LYS A 58 -19.43 42.46 6.79
C LYS A 58 -19.18 42.01 5.35
N GLU A 59 -17.90 41.83 4.98
CA GLU A 59 -17.51 41.28 3.67
C GLU A 59 -18.00 39.84 3.46
N ALA A 60 -18.08 39.06 4.54
CA ALA A 60 -18.60 37.70 4.53
C ALA A 60 -20.14 37.61 4.48
N GLY A 61 -20.84 38.74 4.45
CA GLY A 61 -22.31 38.79 4.39
C GLY A 61 -22.99 38.41 5.71
N VAL A 62 -22.27 38.46 6.84
CA VAL A 62 -22.83 38.17 8.16
C VAL A 62 -23.69 39.35 8.61
N ASN A 63 -24.90 39.06 9.10
CA ASN A 63 -25.80 40.06 9.64
C ASN A 63 -25.14 40.83 10.80
N GLU A 64 -25.28 42.15 10.85
CA GLU A 64 -24.61 43.04 11.81
C GLU A 64 -24.86 42.63 13.27
N ALA A 65 -26.07 42.15 13.60
CA ALA A 65 -26.39 41.64 14.93
C ALA A 65 -25.58 40.38 15.30
N VAL A 66 -25.36 39.48 14.34
CA VAL A 66 -24.56 38.25 14.51
C VAL A 66 -23.08 38.61 14.55
N ALA A 67 -22.65 39.55 13.70
CA ALA A 67 -21.27 40.03 13.69
C ALA A 67 -20.88 40.65 15.03
N VAL A 68 -21.72 41.49 15.63
CA VAL A 68 -21.49 42.10 16.95
C VAL A 68 -21.40 41.02 18.05
N GLN A 69 -22.26 40.01 18.04
CA GLN A 69 -22.21 38.93 19.03
C GLN A 69 -20.93 38.09 18.90
N THR A 70 -20.53 37.77 17.67
CA THR A 70 -19.32 37.01 17.37
C THR A 70 -18.06 37.77 17.77
N VAL A 71 -17.97 39.07 17.46
CA VAL A 71 -16.84 39.92 17.87
C VAL A 71 -16.78 40.08 19.39
N ARG A 72 -17.92 40.26 20.08
CA ARG A 72 -17.98 40.30 21.56
C ARG A 72 -17.55 38.97 22.19
N ARG A 73 -17.84 37.84 21.56
CA ARG A 73 -17.36 36.53 22.00
C ARG A 73 -15.85 36.42 21.79
N TRP A 74 -15.34 36.84 20.63
CA TRP A 74 -13.90 36.83 20.34
C TRP A 74 -13.08 37.78 21.24
N LEU A 75 -13.64 38.92 21.67
CA LEU A 75 -13.04 39.78 22.69
C LEU A 75 -12.95 39.09 24.06
N ARG A 76 -14.02 38.37 24.47
CA ARG A 76 -14.03 37.61 25.72
C ARG A 76 -13.05 36.43 25.70
N ASP A 77 -12.93 35.77 24.55
CA ASP A 77 -12.03 34.64 24.35
C ASP A 77 -10.57 35.07 24.12
N GLY A 78 -10.28 36.38 24.12
CA GLY A 78 -8.93 36.94 23.89
C GLY A 78 -8.39 36.74 22.47
N LYS A 79 -9.26 36.41 21.50
CA LYS A 79 -8.91 36.15 20.09
C LYS A 79 -8.67 37.44 19.28
N ILE A 80 -9.12 38.60 19.77
CA ILE A 80 -8.89 39.92 19.16
C ILE A 80 -8.50 40.96 20.23
N GLN A 81 -7.74 41.98 19.85
CA GLN A 81 -7.39 43.12 20.72
C GLN A 81 -8.31 44.32 20.44
N SER A 82 -8.78 44.99 21.49
CA SER A 82 -9.52 46.25 21.38
C SER A 82 -8.52 47.41 21.30
N ILE A 83 -8.47 48.08 20.14
CA ILE A 83 -7.78 49.37 19.99
C ILE A 83 -8.86 50.41 19.69
N GLY A 84 -9.55 50.83 20.75
CA GLY A 84 -10.45 51.97 20.75
C GLY A 84 -10.29 52.68 22.09
N GLN A 85 -9.89 53.95 22.05
CA GLN A 85 -9.91 54.81 23.24
C GLN A 85 -11.33 54.90 23.79
N GLU A 86 -11.42 55.15 25.11
CA GLU A 86 -12.64 55.29 25.92
C GLU A 86 -13.23 53.99 26.48
N SER A 87 -12.57 53.46 27.50
CA SER A 87 -13.25 52.67 28.53
C SER A 87 -14.09 53.60 29.43
N PRO A 88 -15.44 53.49 29.49
CA PRO A 88 -16.14 53.85 30.71
C PRO A 88 -15.80 52.79 31.76
N LYS A 89 -15.17 53.24 32.85
CA LYS A 89 -14.82 52.43 34.02
C LYS A 89 -16.03 51.61 34.48
N VAL A 90 -15.97 50.29 34.33
CA VAL A 90 -16.81 49.36 35.10
C VAL A 90 -15.99 48.91 36.31
N PRO A 91 -16.47 49.09 37.55
CA PRO A 91 -15.69 48.80 38.74
C PRO A 91 -15.73 47.29 39.01
N TYR A 92 -14.79 46.55 38.44
CA TYR A 92 -14.45 45.22 38.93
C TYR A 92 -13.23 45.34 39.85
N LEU A 93 -13.53 45.33 41.15
CA LEU A 93 -12.74 44.77 42.24
C LEU A 93 -11.22 44.71 41.97
N SER A 94 -10.55 45.79 42.37
CA SER A 94 -9.17 45.73 42.82
C SER A 94 -9.10 44.82 44.05
N THR A 95 -8.88 43.53 43.84
CA THR A 95 -8.18 42.70 44.82
C THR A 95 -6.71 42.71 44.44
N GLN A 96 -6.03 43.80 44.80
CA GLN A 96 -4.63 43.70 45.19
C GLN A 96 -4.60 42.76 46.41
N THR A 97 -4.35 41.48 46.15
CA THR A 97 -3.80 40.61 47.18
C THR A 97 -2.30 40.88 47.21
N PRO A 98 -1.71 41.18 48.37
CA PRO A 98 -0.27 41.27 48.48
C PRO A 98 0.26 39.87 48.18
N ALA A 99 1.12 39.75 47.17
CA ALA A 99 1.88 38.54 46.89
C ALA A 99 2.79 38.27 48.10
N SER A 100 2.22 37.56 49.08
CA SER A 100 2.94 37.02 50.23
C SER A 100 3.83 35.89 49.73
N HIS A 101 5.10 36.00 50.10
CA HIS A 101 6.20 35.12 49.71
C HIS A 101 5.85 33.64 49.75
N ASN A 102 6.21 32.94 48.66
CA ASN A 102 6.86 31.63 48.65
C ASN A 102 7.70 31.50 47.36
N SER A 103 8.64 32.43 47.11
CA SER A 103 9.49 32.37 45.90
C SER A 103 10.39 31.13 45.87
N SER A 104 10.75 30.60 47.05
CA SER A 104 11.46 29.33 47.20
C SER A 104 10.64 28.13 46.66
N ASP A 105 9.33 28.11 46.88
CA ASP A 105 8.48 27.03 46.38
C ASP A 105 8.24 27.14 44.88
N GLN A 106 8.14 28.37 44.37
CA GLN A 106 8.12 28.63 42.93
C GLN A 106 9.44 28.20 42.27
N GLU A 107 10.59 28.50 42.86
CA GLU A 107 11.89 28.04 42.35
C GLU A 107 12.05 26.51 42.42
N ARG A 108 11.59 25.86 43.50
CA ARG A 108 11.57 24.39 43.59
C ARG A 108 10.67 23.78 42.53
N LEU A 109 9.50 24.37 42.29
CA LEU A 109 8.59 23.95 41.23
C LEU A 109 9.22 24.13 39.85
N ILE A 110 9.88 25.26 39.59
CA ILE A 110 10.60 25.51 38.34
C ILE A 110 11.70 24.46 38.13
N ARG A 111 12.52 24.17 39.15
CA ARG A 111 13.55 23.12 39.06
C ARG A 111 12.96 21.74 38.80
N GLN A 112 11.83 21.42 39.43
CA GLN A 112 11.13 20.15 39.20
C GLN A 112 10.58 20.07 37.78
N LEU A 113 10.01 21.14 37.25
CA LEU A 113 9.53 21.22 35.87
C LEU A 113 10.68 21.14 34.87
N GLN A 114 11.81 21.78 35.14
CA GLN A 114 13.03 21.66 34.33
C GLN A 114 13.56 20.22 34.31
N ALA A 115 13.57 19.54 35.45
CA ALA A 115 13.98 18.13 35.51
C ALA A 115 13.02 17.22 34.72
N LYS A 116 11.70 17.48 34.81
CA LYS A 116 10.69 16.75 34.02
C LYS A 116 10.85 17.00 32.52
N LEU A 117 11.06 18.24 32.11
CA LEU A 117 11.32 18.59 30.71
C LEU A 117 12.57 17.89 30.19
N LYS A 118 13.66 17.93 30.95
CA LYS A 118 14.90 17.23 30.55
C LYS A 118 14.70 15.73 30.40
N ALA A 119 13.98 15.08 31.33
CA ALA A 119 13.67 13.66 31.22
C ALA A 119 12.78 13.35 30.01
N GLN A 120 11.85 14.23 29.67
CA GLN A 120 11.03 14.11 28.46
C GLN A 120 11.85 14.30 27.19
N ASP A 121 12.78 15.26 27.16
CA ASP A 121 13.70 15.49 26.04
C ASP A 121 14.59 14.27 25.80
N GLU A 122 15.12 13.65 26.87
CA GLU A 122 15.90 12.41 26.79
C GLU A 122 15.05 11.25 26.21
N HIS A 123 13.79 11.13 26.64
CA HIS A 123 12.87 10.13 26.11
C HIS A 123 12.53 10.37 24.62
N ILE A 124 12.28 11.63 24.23
CA ILE A 124 12.04 12.01 22.83
C ILE A 124 13.24 11.66 21.97
N ASN A 125 14.45 12.00 22.42
CA ASN A 125 15.69 11.69 21.70
C ASN A 125 15.88 10.17 21.54
N GLY A 126 15.60 9.38 22.58
CA GLY A 126 15.61 7.92 22.49
C GLY A 126 14.63 7.38 21.45
N LEU A 127 13.42 7.95 21.39
CA LEU A 127 12.41 7.59 20.39
C LEU A 127 12.83 7.97 18.97
N GLU A 128 13.46 9.14 18.80
CA GLU A 128 13.98 9.60 17.51
C GLU A 128 15.09 8.68 17.00
N GLN A 129 16.02 8.25 17.86
CA GLN A 129 17.08 7.31 17.48
C GLN A 129 16.50 5.95 17.07
N LEU A 130 15.53 5.44 17.83
CA LEU A 130 14.81 4.22 17.48
C LEU A 130 14.12 4.36 16.12
N HIS A 131 13.42 5.47 15.89
CA HIS A 131 12.78 5.75 14.60
C HIS A 131 13.82 5.78 13.47
N GLN A 132 14.91 6.52 13.62
CA GLN A 132 15.97 6.60 12.62
C GLN A 132 16.57 5.22 12.30
N SER A 133 16.82 4.40 13.32
CA SER A 133 17.32 3.03 13.14
C SER A 133 16.32 2.14 12.38
N SER A 134 15.04 2.28 12.69
CA SER A 134 13.95 1.56 12.04
C SER A 134 13.82 1.96 10.57
N VAL A 135 13.82 3.27 10.28
CA VAL A 135 13.79 3.79 8.91
C VAL A 135 14.98 3.32 8.10
N LYS A 136 16.19 3.37 8.66
CA LYS A 136 17.40 2.86 8.00
C LYS A 136 17.26 1.37 7.65
N THR A 137 16.75 0.57 8.57
CA THR A 137 16.51 -0.86 8.36
C THR A 137 15.47 -1.10 7.27
N MET A 138 14.36 -0.36 7.28
CA MET A 138 13.33 -0.44 6.25
C MET A 138 13.86 -0.05 4.86
N ILE A 139 14.70 0.98 4.77
CA ILE A 139 15.36 1.38 3.51
C ILE A 139 16.24 0.24 2.99
N GLN A 140 17.07 -0.36 3.85
CA GLN A 140 17.92 -1.49 3.47
C GLN A 140 17.10 -2.71 2.98
N GLN A 141 16.00 -3.02 3.66
CA GLN A 141 15.08 -4.08 3.24
C GLN A 141 14.46 -3.78 1.88
N ARG A 142 13.98 -2.55 1.66
CA ARG A 142 13.42 -2.11 0.38
C ARG A 142 14.44 -2.22 -0.75
N GLU A 143 15.69 -1.81 -0.52
CA GLU A 143 16.76 -1.94 -1.50
C GLU A 143 17.09 -3.40 -1.83
N LYS A 144 17.11 -4.28 -0.82
CA LYS A 144 17.31 -5.72 -1.02
C LYS A 144 16.19 -6.33 -1.87
N LEU A 145 14.94 -6.02 -1.54
CA LEU A 145 13.78 -6.49 -2.30
C LEU A 145 13.80 -5.97 -3.75
N ASN A 146 14.14 -4.70 -3.96
CA ASN A 146 14.25 -4.14 -5.31
C ASN A 146 15.31 -4.85 -6.16
N LYS A 147 16.45 -5.23 -5.57
CA LYS A 147 17.48 -6.01 -6.27
C LYS A 147 16.98 -7.41 -6.65
N GLU A 148 16.23 -8.04 -5.76
CA GLU A 148 15.63 -9.36 -6.00
C GLU A 148 14.57 -9.30 -7.09
N ILE A 149 13.69 -8.29 -7.08
CA ILE A 149 12.70 -8.05 -8.13
C ILE A 149 13.40 -7.89 -9.48
N LEU A 150 14.45 -7.07 -9.56
CA LEU A 150 15.20 -6.86 -10.80
C LEU A 150 15.83 -8.17 -11.31
N HIS A 151 16.36 -9.00 -10.41
CA HIS A 151 16.89 -10.31 -10.77
C HIS A 151 15.79 -11.22 -11.34
N LEU A 152 14.65 -11.31 -10.66
CA LEU A 152 13.51 -12.12 -11.10
C LEU A 152 12.94 -11.64 -12.44
N GLU A 153 12.88 -10.34 -12.68
CA GLU A 153 12.44 -9.78 -13.96
C GLU A 153 13.39 -10.15 -15.10
N LYS A 154 14.70 -10.15 -14.85
CA LYS A 154 15.70 -10.60 -15.82
C LYS A 154 15.55 -12.08 -16.13
N GLU A 155 15.43 -12.92 -15.10
CA GLU A 155 15.25 -14.38 -15.25
C GLU A 155 13.95 -14.69 -16.00
N ARG A 156 12.85 -14.02 -15.66
CA ARG A 156 11.57 -14.14 -16.40
C ARG A 156 11.73 -13.79 -17.87
N SER A 157 12.47 -12.72 -18.18
CA SER A 157 12.71 -12.28 -19.55
C SER A 157 13.56 -13.29 -20.33
N GLN A 158 14.56 -13.89 -19.68
CA GLN A 158 15.37 -14.97 -20.27
C GLN A 158 14.54 -16.21 -20.55
N LEU A 159 13.78 -16.71 -19.56
CA LEU A 159 12.90 -17.86 -19.73
C LEU A 159 11.85 -17.63 -20.82
N GLN A 160 11.30 -16.42 -20.92
CA GLN A 160 10.37 -16.07 -21.98
C GLN A 160 11.04 -16.12 -23.37
N HIS A 161 12.30 -15.67 -23.47
CA HIS A 161 13.06 -15.75 -24.72
C HIS A 161 13.36 -17.21 -25.10
N GLU A 162 13.84 -18.01 -24.15
CA GLU A 162 14.07 -19.44 -24.35
C GLU A 162 12.81 -20.18 -24.77
N THR A 163 11.68 -19.92 -24.11
CA THR A 163 10.38 -20.52 -24.47
C THR A 163 9.98 -20.17 -25.90
N LYS A 164 10.17 -18.91 -26.33
CA LYS A 164 9.87 -18.49 -27.70
C LYS A 164 10.80 -19.17 -28.71
N SER A 165 12.10 -19.28 -28.39
CA SER A 165 13.09 -19.93 -29.24
C SER A 165 12.79 -21.43 -29.42
N LEU A 166 12.52 -22.15 -28.32
CA LEU A 166 12.14 -23.55 -28.35
C LEU A 166 10.82 -23.78 -29.11
N LEU A 167 9.85 -22.87 -28.97
CA LEU A 167 8.61 -22.95 -29.72
C LEU A 167 8.86 -22.79 -31.23
N GLN A 168 9.71 -21.84 -31.64
CA GLN A 168 10.09 -21.65 -33.04
C GLN A 168 10.81 -22.89 -33.60
N GLU A 169 11.75 -23.46 -32.84
CA GLU A 169 12.43 -24.69 -33.22
C GLU A 169 11.45 -25.86 -33.35
N ASN A 170 10.52 -26.01 -32.41
CA ASN A 170 9.51 -27.06 -32.47
C ASN A 170 8.59 -26.91 -33.70
N LEU A 171 8.19 -25.68 -34.03
CA LEU A 171 7.43 -25.40 -35.26
C LEU A 171 8.25 -25.73 -36.51
N HIS A 172 9.54 -25.38 -36.52
CA HIS A 172 10.44 -25.70 -37.62
C HIS A 172 10.57 -27.22 -37.82
N LEU A 173 10.88 -27.95 -36.76
CA LEU A 173 10.99 -29.42 -36.77
C LEU A 173 9.68 -30.08 -37.20
N ARG A 174 8.52 -29.58 -36.75
CA ARG A 174 7.21 -30.07 -37.22
C ARG A 174 7.02 -29.84 -38.72
N SER A 175 7.43 -28.68 -39.22
CA SER A 175 7.35 -28.37 -40.65
C SER A 175 8.27 -29.28 -41.48
N GLU A 176 9.46 -29.60 -40.95
CA GLU A 176 10.40 -30.51 -41.58
C GLU A 176 9.89 -31.95 -41.58
N ILE A 177 9.34 -32.43 -40.45
CA ILE A 177 8.68 -33.73 -40.36
C ILE A 177 7.53 -33.83 -41.36
N LEU A 178 6.74 -32.77 -41.53
CA LEU A 178 5.67 -32.74 -42.52
C LEU A 178 6.21 -32.85 -43.96
N LYS A 179 7.26 -32.09 -44.29
CA LYS A 179 7.93 -32.19 -45.60
C LYS A 179 8.48 -33.59 -45.87
N LEU A 180 9.19 -34.18 -44.91
CA LEU A 180 9.73 -35.53 -45.03
C LEU A 180 8.63 -36.58 -45.16
N LYS A 181 7.51 -36.43 -44.44
CA LYS A 181 6.33 -37.28 -44.62
C LYS A 181 5.76 -37.14 -46.04
N ASP A 182 5.58 -35.92 -46.54
CA ASP A 182 5.08 -35.68 -47.88
C ASP A 182 6.00 -36.27 -48.95
N GLU A 183 7.32 -36.17 -48.76
CA GLU A 183 8.33 -36.79 -49.63
C GLU A 183 8.27 -38.32 -49.58
N LEU A 184 8.07 -38.93 -48.40
CA LEU A 184 7.85 -40.37 -48.28
C LEU A 184 6.57 -40.81 -49.01
N TYR A 185 5.47 -40.06 -48.87
CA TYR A 185 4.22 -40.35 -49.58
C TYR A 185 4.34 -40.17 -51.10
N LYS A 186 5.19 -39.24 -51.57
CA LYS A 186 5.46 -39.00 -53.00
C LYS A 186 6.47 -40.00 -53.59
N GLY A 187 7.48 -40.40 -52.82
CA GLY A 187 8.49 -41.40 -53.19
C GLY A 187 8.01 -42.84 -53.11
N GLY A 188 6.95 -43.12 -52.34
CA GLY A 188 6.33 -44.44 -52.16
C GLY A 188 5.36 -44.88 -53.26
N LYS A 189 5.44 -44.32 -54.48
CA LYS A 189 4.69 -44.84 -55.65
C LYS A 189 5.51 -45.84 -56.46
N LYS A 190 6.07 -46.86 -55.81
CA LYS A 190 6.45 -48.12 -56.46
C LYS A 190 6.14 -49.29 -55.52
N GLU A 191 5.16 -50.08 -55.98
CA GLU A 191 4.68 -51.38 -55.49
C GLU A 191 3.86 -51.46 -54.19
N PRO A 192 2.65 -52.08 -54.25
CA PRO A 192 1.90 -52.48 -53.07
C PRO A 192 2.32 -53.89 -52.65
N GLU A 193 3.52 -54.05 -52.10
CA GLU A 193 3.88 -55.30 -51.41
C GLU A 193 3.89 -55.09 -49.90
N LYS A 194 2.82 -55.58 -49.26
CA LYS A 194 2.73 -56.05 -47.87
C LYS A 194 3.73 -55.42 -46.89
N ILE A 195 3.61 -54.13 -46.63
CA ILE A 195 4.01 -53.62 -45.32
C ILE A 195 2.82 -53.92 -44.43
N GLN A 196 2.92 -55.07 -43.76
CA GLN A 196 2.13 -55.36 -42.56
C GLN A 196 2.06 -54.09 -41.74
N ASP A 197 0.84 -53.59 -41.54
CA ASP A 197 0.52 -52.66 -40.49
C ASP A 197 1.07 -53.23 -39.19
N SER A 198 2.30 -52.85 -38.83
CA SER A 198 2.71 -52.79 -37.44
C SER A 198 2.03 -51.57 -36.81
N ARG A 199 0.70 -51.47 -36.93
CA ARG A 199 -0.12 -51.28 -35.73
C ARG A 199 0.23 -52.46 -34.84
N ARG A 200 1.36 -52.35 -34.13
CA ARG A 200 1.50 -53.01 -32.85
C ARG A 200 0.27 -52.52 -32.11
N MET A 201 -0.72 -53.40 -32.00
CA MET A 201 -1.67 -53.31 -30.92
C MET A 201 -0.79 -53.32 -29.69
N THR A 202 -0.47 -52.14 -29.18
CA THR A 202 -0.04 -51.97 -27.81
C THR A 202 -1.09 -52.71 -27.03
N SER A 203 -0.69 -53.83 -26.43
CA SER A 203 -1.48 -54.48 -25.39
C SER A 203 -2.07 -53.35 -24.53
N PRO A 204 -3.38 -53.34 -24.27
CA PRO A 204 -4.08 -52.18 -23.68
C PRO A 204 -3.55 -51.74 -22.29
N ASN A 205 -2.54 -52.43 -21.76
CA ASN A 205 -2.00 -52.29 -20.41
C ASN A 205 -0.46 -52.33 -20.36
N ASP A 206 0.26 -51.74 -21.30
CA ASP A 206 1.72 -51.58 -21.13
C ASP A 206 2.04 -50.39 -20.20
N TYR A 207 1.70 -50.54 -18.92
CA TYR A 207 1.90 -49.55 -17.86
C TYR A 207 3.35 -49.08 -17.74
N ARG A 208 4.31 -49.91 -18.17
CA ARG A 208 5.74 -49.56 -18.22
C ARG A 208 6.00 -48.42 -19.19
N SER A 209 5.43 -48.52 -20.40
CA SER A 209 5.57 -47.48 -21.43
C SER A 209 4.92 -46.16 -21.03
N LYS A 210 3.75 -46.21 -20.35
CA LYS A 210 3.06 -45.02 -19.84
C LYS A 210 3.87 -44.27 -18.78
N LEU A 211 4.59 -45.00 -17.93
CA LEU A 211 5.43 -44.43 -16.87
C LEU A 211 6.86 -44.10 -17.32
N GLY A 212 7.21 -44.35 -18.59
CA GLY A 212 8.58 -44.17 -19.08
C GLY A 212 9.59 -45.14 -18.46
N LEU A 213 9.14 -46.27 -17.93
CA LEU A 213 9.99 -47.28 -17.31
C LEU A 213 10.58 -48.23 -18.36
N SER A 214 11.72 -48.83 -18.02
CA SER A 214 12.35 -49.86 -18.86
C SER A 214 11.38 -51.01 -19.17
N LYS A 215 11.55 -51.64 -20.34
CA LYS A 215 10.81 -52.86 -20.72
C LYS A 215 11.07 -54.03 -19.74
N THR A 216 12.17 -53.99 -19.00
CA THR A 216 12.54 -54.96 -17.97
C THR A 216 12.02 -54.61 -16.57
N ALA A 217 11.32 -53.48 -16.40
CA ALA A 217 10.86 -53.02 -15.09
C ALA A 217 9.89 -54.01 -14.44
N THR A 218 10.09 -54.24 -13.15
CA THR A 218 9.25 -55.15 -12.37
C THR A 218 7.95 -54.48 -11.93
N HIS A 219 6.97 -55.28 -11.49
CA HIS A 219 5.71 -54.76 -10.94
C HIS A 219 5.93 -53.77 -9.78
N LYS A 220 6.97 -54.02 -8.96
CA LYS A 220 7.36 -53.14 -7.85
C LYS A 220 7.82 -51.76 -8.35
N ASP A 221 8.51 -51.71 -9.48
CA ASP A 221 8.99 -50.46 -10.09
C ASP A 221 7.81 -49.65 -10.67
N ILE A 222 6.83 -50.34 -11.26
CA ILE A 222 5.60 -49.72 -11.76
C ILE A 222 4.79 -49.12 -10.59
N LEU A 223 4.66 -49.85 -9.47
CA LEU A 223 4.01 -49.33 -8.26
C LEU A 223 4.74 -48.11 -7.68
N ALA A 224 6.08 -48.16 -7.65
CA ALA A 224 6.89 -47.04 -7.18
C ALA A 224 6.73 -45.81 -8.07
N GLY A 225 6.69 -45.99 -9.40
CA GLY A 225 6.44 -44.93 -10.37
C GLY A 225 5.07 -44.27 -10.21
N TYR A 226 3.99 -45.05 -10.09
CA TYR A 226 2.67 -44.45 -9.84
C TYR A 226 2.61 -43.70 -8.49
N LYS A 227 3.23 -44.24 -7.44
CA LYS A 227 3.25 -43.57 -6.12
C LYS A 227 4.03 -42.25 -6.15
N SER A 228 5.15 -42.18 -6.89
CA SER A 228 5.91 -40.93 -7.02
C SER A 228 5.10 -39.90 -7.82
N LEU A 229 4.46 -40.30 -8.91
CA LEU A 229 3.58 -39.43 -9.71
C LEU A 229 2.39 -38.90 -8.90
N LEU A 230 1.72 -39.74 -8.10
CA LEU A 230 0.63 -39.31 -7.22
C LEU A 230 1.10 -38.31 -6.15
N LYS A 231 2.30 -38.50 -5.61
CA LYS A 231 2.86 -37.58 -4.62
C LYS A 231 3.17 -36.21 -5.24
N VAL A 232 3.74 -36.18 -6.44
CA VAL A 232 4.09 -34.94 -7.15
C VAL A 232 2.85 -34.20 -7.65
N THR A 233 1.81 -34.93 -8.06
CA THR A 233 0.59 -34.32 -8.62
C THR A 233 -0.47 -34.00 -7.57
N HIS A 234 -0.24 -34.30 -6.29
CA HIS A 234 -1.22 -34.08 -5.22
C HIS A 234 -1.56 -32.59 -5.06
N PRO A 235 -2.86 -32.21 -4.95
CA PRO A 235 -3.29 -30.82 -4.78
C PRO A 235 -2.65 -30.11 -3.58
N ASP A 236 -2.53 -30.83 -2.45
CA ASP A 236 -1.90 -30.30 -1.21
C ASP A 236 -0.39 -30.00 -1.36
N HIS A 237 0.25 -30.47 -2.43
CA HIS A 237 1.64 -30.16 -2.76
C HIS A 237 1.76 -29.15 -3.92
N GLY A 238 0.66 -28.46 -4.27
CA GLY A 238 0.60 -27.54 -5.40
C GLY A 238 0.44 -28.23 -6.76
N GLY A 239 0.08 -29.51 -6.77
CA GLY A 239 -0.14 -30.30 -7.97
C GLY A 239 -1.51 -30.09 -8.62
N ASN A 240 -1.66 -30.52 -9.88
CA ASN A 240 -2.90 -30.39 -10.62
C ASN A 240 -3.91 -31.49 -10.25
N GLN A 241 -5.07 -31.11 -9.71
CA GLN A 241 -6.12 -32.02 -9.28
C GLN A 241 -6.68 -32.92 -10.40
N ALA A 242 -6.80 -32.42 -11.63
CA ALA A 242 -7.26 -33.22 -12.76
C ALA A 242 -6.22 -34.28 -13.15
N ALA A 243 -4.92 -33.91 -13.12
CA ALA A 243 -3.83 -34.85 -13.37
C ALA A 243 -3.75 -35.92 -12.26
N PHE A 244 -3.91 -35.52 -10.99
CA PHE A 244 -3.95 -36.44 -9.86
C PHE A 244 -5.06 -37.48 -9.99
N GLN A 245 -6.29 -37.05 -10.34
CA GLN A 245 -7.41 -37.96 -10.54
C GLN A 245 -7.19 -38.93 -11.69
N TYR A 246 -6.63 -38.46 -12.81
CA TYR A 246 -6.28 -39.30 -13.95
C TYR A 246 -5.26 -40.39 -13.57
N ILE A 247 -4.16 -39.99 -12.91
CA ILE A 247 -3.10 -40.91 -12.48
C ILE A 247 -3.63 -41.89 -11.44
N LYS A 248 -4.51 -41.45 -10.54
CA LYS A 248 -5.14 -42.30 -9.53
C LYS A 248 -6.01 -43.38 -10.16
N ASN A 249 -6.83 -43.03 -11.16
CA ASN A 249 -7.67 -43.99 -11.87
C ASN A 249 -6.83 -45.03 -12.63
N ASP A 250 -5.72 -44.63 -13.25
CA ASP A 250 -4.82 -45.54 -13.96
C ASP A 250 -4.07 -46.47 -12.98
N TYR A 251 -3.65 -45.95 -11.82
CA TYR A 251 -3.08 -46.74 -10.72
C TYR A 251 -4.06 -47.76 -10.14
N ASP A 252 -5.32 -47.36 -9.89
CA ASP A 252 -6.35 -48.25 -9.37
C ASP A 252 -6.68 -49.36 -10.38
N THR A 253 -6.72 -49.02 -11.68
CA THR A 253 -6.89 -50.00 -12.77
C THR A 253 -5.73 -51.01 -12.80
N PHE A 254 -4.48 -50.54 -12.71
CA PHE A 254 -3.31 -51.40 -12.62
C PHE A 254 -3.34 -52.32 -11.40
N ARG A 255 -3.71 -51.78 -10.23
CA ARG A 255 -3.77 -52.53 -8.98
C ARG A 255 -4.84 -53.63 -9.01
N ASN A 256 -5.97 -53.36 -9.64
CA ASN A 256 -7.03 -54.35 -9.82
C ASN A 256 -6.61 -55.45 -10.80
N ASN A 257 -5.88 -55.11 -11.86
CA ASN A 257 -5.38 -56.07 -12.86
C ASN A 257 -4.23 -56.96 -12.36
N VAL A 258 -3.58 -56.64 -11.23
CA VAL A 258 -2.53 -57.47 -10.63
C VAL A 258 -3.03 -58.30 -9.45
N LYS A 259 -4.23 -58.00 -8.94
CA LYS A 259 -4.87 -58.75 -7.85
C LYS A 259 -5.86 -59.83 -8.31
N GLY A 260 -6.22 -59.85 -9.59
CA GLY A 260 -6.95 -60.94 -10.24
C GLY A 260 -5.99 -61.87 -10.97
#